data_AF-A0A7W0ESQ3-F1
#
_entry.id   AF-A0A7W0ESQ3-F1
#
_cell.length_a   1.000
_cell.length_b   1.000
_cell.length_c   1.000
_cell.angle_alpha   90.00
_cell.angle_beta   90.00
_cell.angle_gamma   90.00
#
_symmetry.space_group_name_H-M   'P 1'
#
loop_
_entity.id
_entity.type
_entity.pdbx_description
1 polymer ?
#
loop_
_entity_poly.entity_id
_entity_poly.type
_entity_poly.pdbx_seq_one_letter_code
_entity_poly.pdbx_strand_id
1 'polypeptide(L)'
;MSNRKKIKDINNLAKILSAHRKENKIIVQSDGLFDILHIGHIRHLEQAKRLGDILVVTLTQDRFANRGPGRPVFTEAYRAEAIASLNCVDYVTINPSSTVDDVLRILKPNIFVRGSEYKNPLSEAANEITNQMKALQEIGATIAFTEEIAFSSTSLINRYFSNIPDEIHEYLTLFWQRHSQKEIDHIIDQFENMNVLVIGDTILDEYQYCEAIGKSSKDPVLALKYQSHDMFAGGVLAVANHVANFVKNVHLVTVLGEKDSYEHFIRSQLQSNINPYFIKQDGAPTLIKRRFIDGYSLNKLFEVYVMDNSGCTKEKNNHLCEYLKDQISNYDLVIAADFGHGAISLEAVHILAENAPFLAINTQANAGNRGFHTVSRYPRADYVCIAEHEIRLEKRTLDGDLRPMIKDIAKKLESKRMVVTRGRKGALVWNSRGEFVEIPSFAHKIVDRIGAGDAFFAVTSLAAAKDVPDEILGFIGNVVGSLAVEIVGNKKSIDKTSTKKYIASLMR
;
A
#
# COMPACT_ATOMS: atom_id res chain seq x y z
N MET A 1 -38.97 -0.84 -10.33
CA MET A 1 -39.23 -2.13 -9.66
C MET A 1 -39.39 -3.35 -10.60
N SER A 2 -39.42 -3.21 -11.95
CA SER A 2 -39.63 -4.34 -12.88
C SER A 2 -38.39 -5.22 -13.17
N ASN A 3 -37.17 -4.66 -13.05
CA ASN A 3 -35.96 -5.28 -13.61
C ASN A 3 -35.33 -6.40 -12.75
N ARG A 4 -35.68 -6.51 -11.46
CA ARG A 4 -35.22 -7.61 -10.58
C ARG A 4 -35.63 -9.00 -11.09
N LYS A 5 -36.65 -9.09 -11.94
CA LYS A 5 -37.09 -10.37 -12.54
C LYS A 5 -36.02 -11.00 -13.44
N LYS A 6 -35.10 -10.22 -14.01
CA LYS A 6 -34.00 -10.71 -14.84
C LYS A 6 -32.83 -11.26 -14.02
N ILE A 7 -32.72 -10.85 -12.76
CA ILE A 7 -31.67 -11.33 -11.86
C ILE A 7 -32.08 -12.70 -11.32
N LYS A 8 -31.26 -13.73 -11.56
CA LYS A 8 -31.54 -15.12 -11.19
C LYS A 8 -30.34 -15.74 -10.48
N ASP A 9 -30.62 -16.61 -9.51
CA ASP A 9 -29.63 -17.55 -8.99
C ASP A 9 -29.12 -18.46 -10.12
N ILE A 10 -27.83 -18.81 -10.11
CA ILE A 10 -27.17 -19.60 -11.15
C ILE A 10 -27.92 -20.91 -11.45
N ASN A 11 -28.33 -21.65 -10.42
CA ASN A 11 -28.95 -22.97 -10.61
C ASN A 11 -30.37 -22.84 -11.19
N ASN A 12 -31.10 -21.81 -10.75
CA ASN A 12 -32.42 -21.51 -11.31
C ASN A 12 -32.31 -21.00 -12.75
N LEU A 13 -31.29 -20.19 -13.04
CA LEU A 13 -31.02 -19.71 -14.39
C LEU A 13 -30.68 -20.89 -15.33
N ALA A 14 -29.87 -21.85 -14.90
CA ALA A 14 -29.54 -23.03 -15.69
C ALA A 14 -30.81 -23.82 -16.11
N LYS A 15 -31.80 -23.95 -15.21
CA LYS A 15 -33.10 -24.57 -15.53
C LYS A 15 -33.88 -23.77 -16.58
N ILE A 16 -33.93 -22.45 -16.44
CA ILE A 16 -34.59 -21.55 -17.42
C ILE A 16 -33.91 -21.66 -18.78
N LEU A 17 -32.59 -21.60 -18.83
CA LEU A 17 -31.80 -21.75 -20.06
C LEU A 17 -32.00 -23.13 -20.70
N SER A 18 -32.16 -24.19 -19.91
CA SER A 18 -32.49 -25.52 -20.44
C SER A 18 -33.83 -25.54 -21.18
N ALA A 19 -34.81 -24.73 -20.78
CA ALA A 19 -36.08 -24.62 -21.51
C ALA A 19 -35.88 -23.88 -22.83
N HIS A 20 -35.17 -22.74 -22.83
CA HIS A 20 -34.84 -22.00 -24.06
C HIS A 20 -34.04 -22.85 -25.06
N ARG A 21 -33.13 -23.73 -24.59
CA ARG A 21 -32.43 -24.67 -25.48
C ARG A 21 -33.36 -25.67 -26.15
N LYS A 22 -34.39 -26.15 -25.46
CA LYS A 22 -35.40 -27.05 -26.06
C LYS A 22 -36.21 -26.34 -27.15
N GLU A 23 -36.30 -25.01 -27.09
CA GLU A 23 -36.87 -24.15 -28.12
C GLU A 23 -35.85 -23.78 -29.23
N ASN A 24 -34.67 -24.39 -29.23
CA ASN A 24 -33.56 -24.12 -30.17
C ASN A 24 -33.07 -22.66 -30.17
N LYS A 25 -33.24 -21.93 -29.06
CA LYS A 25 -32.70 -20.58 -28.91
C LYS A 25 -31.18 -20.60 -28.70
N ILE A 26 -30.49 -19.67 -29.35
CA ILE A 26 -29.06 -19.43 -29.19
C ILE A 26 -28.82 -18.60 -27.93
N ILE A 27 -28.10 -19.17 -26.97
CA ILE A 27 -27.76 -18.52 -25.71
C ILE A 27 -26.37 -17.90 -25.82
N VAL A 28 -26.29 -16.60 -25.57
CA VAL A 28 -25.06 -15.82 -25.50
C VAL A 28 -24.76 -15.49 -24.05
N GLN A 29 -23.51 -15.63 -23.64
CA GLN A 29 -23.03 -15.20 -22.33
C GLN A 29 -21.92 -14.15 -22.47
N SER A 30 -21.97 -13.10 -21.66
CA SER A 30 -20.87 -12.16 -21.45
C SER A 30 -20.59 -12.05 -19.94
N ASP A 31 -19.33 -11.88 -19.56
CA ASP A 31 -18.93 -11.73 -18.16
C ASP A 31 -18.13 -10.44 -17.94
N GLY A 32 -18.13 -9.98 -16.69
CA GLY A 32 -17.29 -8.86 -16.31
C GLY A 32 -17.61 -8.33 -14.92
N LEU A 33 -16.80 -7.36 -14.49
CA LEU A 33 -17.04 -6.64 -13.25
C LEU A 33 -18.19 -5.65 -13.40
N PHE A 34 -18.23 -4.91 -14.53
CA PHE A 34 -19.21 -3.84 -14.79
C PHE A 34 -19.40 -2.88 -13.60
N ASP A 35 -18.28 -2.35 -13.08
CA ASP A 35 -18.28 -1.52 -11.88
C ASP A 35 -19.14 -0.26 -12.06
N ILE A 36 -18.75 0.63 -12.98
CA ILE A 36 -19.58 1.75 -13.43
C ILE A 36 -20.01 1.50 -14.86
N LEU A 37 -21.32 1.51 -15.08
CA LEU A 37 -21.92 1.35 -16.39
C LEU A 37 -21.69 2.60 -17.26
N HIS A 38 -21.22 2.40 -18.48
CA HIS A 38 -20.95 3.46 -19.46
C HIS A 38 -21.24 2.98 -20.88
N ILE A 39 -21.17 3.90 -21.86
CA ILE A 39 -21.56 3.60 -23.25
C ILE A 39 -20.81 2.42 -23.86
N GLY A 40 -19.51 2.26 -23.56
CA GLY A 40 -18.72 1.09 -23.98
C GLY A 40 -19.33 -0.25 -23.57
N HIS A 41 -19.77 -0.40 -22.30
CA HIS A 41 -20.45 -1.61 -21.84
C HIS A 41 -21.80 -1.83 -22.54
N ILE A 42 -22.57 -0.76 -22.73
CA ILE A 42 -23.89 -0.85 -23.38
C ILE A 42 -23.73 -1.36 -24.81
N ARG A 43 -22.82 -0.75 -25.59
CA ARG A 43 -22.57 -1.17 -26.98
C ARG A 43 -21.97 -2.57 -27.05
N HIS A 44 -21.08 -2.93 -26.14
CA HIS A 44 -20.56 -4.30 -26.04
C HIS A 44 -21.69 -5.33 -25.84
N LEU A 45 -22.59 -5.09 -24.88
CA LEU A 45 -23.70 -5.99 -24.59
C LEU A 45 -24.76 -5.99 -25.72
N GLU A 46 -24.99 -4.86 -26.39
CA GLU A 46 -25.85 -4.80 -27.58
C GLU A 46 -25.28 -5.62 -28.75
N GLN A 47 -23.96 -5.57 -28.98
CA GLN A 47 -23.32 -6.42 -29.98
C GLN A 47 -23.38 -7.89 -29.57
N ALA A 48 -23.14 -8.22 -28.30
CA ALA A 48 -23.27 -9.59 -27.79
C ALA A 48 -24.69 -10.14 -28.01
N LYS A 49 -25.73 -9.35 -27.70
CA LYS A 49 -27.13 -9.73 -27.93
C LYS A 49 -27.44 -10.03 -29.39
N ARG A 50 -26.78 -9.39 -30.37
CA ARG A 50 -27.01 -9.67 -31.80
C ARG A 50 -26.51 -11.05 -32.25
N LEU A 51 -25.69 -11.71 -31.45
CA LEU A 51 -25.13 -13.03 -31.79
C LEU A 51 -26.06 -14.19 -31.42
N GLY A 52 -27.18 -13.93 -30.72
CA GLY A 52 -28.15 -14.98 -30.38
C GLY A 52 -29.46 -14.45 -29.84
N ASP A 53 -30.30 -15.36 -29.36
CA ASP A 53 -31.67 -15.05 -28.95
C ASP A 53 -31.77 -14.62 -27.49
N ILE A 54 -30.87 -15.10 -26.62
CA ILE A 54 -30.89 -14.85 -25.18
C ILE A 54 -29.50 -14.40 -24.73
N LEU A 55 -29.37 -13.20 -24.15
CA LEU A 55 -28.15 -12.69 -23.54
C LEU A 55 -28.20 -12.84 -22.02
N VAL A 56 -27.21 -13.57 -21.50
CA VAL A 56 -26.94 -13.73 -20.08
C VAL A 56 -25.68 -12.95 -19.71
N VAL A 57 -25.75 -12.13 -18.67
CA VAL A 57 -24.57 -11.43 -18.13
C VAL A 57 -24.20 -11.99 -16.76
N THR A 58 -22.95 -12.40 -16.59
CA THR A 58 -22.41 -12.92 -15.34
C THR A 58 -21.49 -11.91 -14.67
N LEU A 59 -21.79 -11.54 -13.42
CA LEU A 59 -21.04 -10.52 -12.68
C LEU A 59 -20.15 -11.11 -11.60
N THR A 60 -18.89 -10.69 -11.52
CA THR A 60 -17.97 -11.11 -10.45
C THR A 60 -18.47 -10.68 -9.07
N GLN A 61 -18.46 -11.61 -8.11
CA GLN A 61 -18.80 -11.34 -6.71
C GLN A 61 -17.81 -10.38 -6.04
N ASP A 62 -18.27 -9.55 -5.10
CA ASP A 62 -17.49 -8.47 -4.48
C ASP A 62 -16.18 -8.96 -3.84
N ARG A 63 -16.18 -10.15 -3.23
CA ARG A 63 -14.98 -10.75 -2.62
C ARG A 63 -13.85 -11.05 -3.63
N PHE A 64 -14.16 -11.17 -4.91
CA PHE A 64 -13.18 -11.38 -6.00
C PHE A 64 -13.02 -10.16 -6.91
N ALA A 65 -13.69 -9.04 -6.60
CA ALA A 65 -13.79 -7.87 -7.46
C ALA A 65 -12.72 -6.78 -7.18
N ASN A 66 -11.80 -6.99 -6.24
CA ASN A 66 -10.90 -5.94 -5.77
C ASN A 66 -9.91 -5.46 -6.85
N ARG A 67 -10.17 -4.25 -7.38
CA ARG A 67 -9.37 -3.55 -8.41
C ARG A 67 -8.53 -2.39 -7.84
N GLY A 68 -8.36 -2.31 -6.53
CA GLY A 68 -7.62 -1.23 -5.84
C GLY A 68 -8.45 -0.56 -4.73
N PRO A 69 -7.87 0.42 -4.02
CA PRO A 69 -8.54 1.11 -2.92
C PRO A 69 -9.89 1.70 -3.35
N GLY A 70 -10.93 1.47 -2.53
CA GLY A 70 -12.28 1.98 -2.78
C GLY A 70 -13.03 1.34 -3.96
N ARG A 71 -12.54 0.20 -4.51
CA ARG A 71 -13.16 -0.44 -5.68
C ARG A 71 -13.45 -1.94 -5.51
N PRO A 72 -14.60 -2.45 -5.99
CA PRO A 72 -15.60 -1.77 -6.82
C PRO A 72 -16.38 -0.67 -6.08
N VAL A 73 -16.82 0.36 -6.82
CA VAL A 73 -17.58 1.50 -6.29
C VAL A 73 -18.99 1.07 -5.88
N PHE A 74 -19.58 0.17 -6.67
CA PHE A 74 -20.91 -0.37 -6.43
C PHE A 74 -20.84 -1.84 -6.03
N THR A 75 -21.66 -2.22 -5.04
CA THR A 75 -21.82 -3.62 -4.64
C THR A 75 -22.35 -4.46 -5.79
N GLU A 76 -22.10 -5.76 -5.74
CA GLU A 76 -22.58 -6.72 -6.75
C GLU A 76 -24.09 -6.63 -7.00
N ALA A 77 -24.87 -6.33 -5.96
CA ALA A 77 -26.32 -6.15 -6.06
C ALA A 77 -26.68 -4.94 -6.94
N TYR A 78 -26.01 -3.79 -6.74
CA TYR A 78 -26.24 -2.60 -7.54
C TYR A 78 -25.75 -2.75 -8.98
N ARG A 79 -24.59 -3.40 -9.17
CA ARG A 79 -24.07 -3.73 -10.51
C ARG A 79 -25.04 -4.64 -11.27
N ALA A 80 -25.61 -5.65 -10.59
CA ALA A 80 -26.62 -6.53 -11.18
C ALA A 80 -27.89 -5.79 -11.57
N GLU A 81 -28.36 -4.87 -10.73
CA GLU A 81 -29.54 -4.05 -11.03
C GLU A 81 -29.31 -3.10 -12.22
N ALA A 82 -28.13 -2.48 -12.31
CA ALA A 82 -27.75 -1.63 -13.43
C ALA A 82 -27.75 -2.40 -14.75
N ILE A 83 -27.10 -3.58 -14.78
CA ILE A 83 -27.02 -4.42 -15.98
C ILE A 83 -28.38 -5.01 -16.35
N ALA A 84 -29.17 -5.46 -15.38
CA ALA A 84 -30.52 -5.95 -15.63
C ALA A 84 -31.46 -4.88 -16.20
N SER A 85 -31.16 -3.60 -15.97
CA SER A 85 -31.95 -2.49 -16.51
C SER A 85 -31.71 -2.23 -17.99
N LEU A 86 -30.69 -2.84 -18.61
CA LEU A 86 -30.47 -2.76 -20.05
C LEU A 86 -31.47 -3.61 -20.81
N ASN A 87 -32.03 -3.04 -21.89
CA ASN A 87 -33.02 -3.73 -22.73
C ASN A 87 -32.43 -4.94 -23.46
N CYS A 88 -31.15 -4.90 -23.83
CA CYS A 88 -30.46 -5.98 -24.54
C CYS A 88 -30.14 -7.20 -23.65
N VAL A 89 -30.25 -7.08 -22.32
CA VAL A 89 -29.92 -8.15 -21.38
C VAL A 89 -31.19 -8.88 -20.96
N ASP A 90 -31.23 -10.20 -21.10
CA ASP A 90 -32.39 -11.02 -20.70
C ASP A 90 -32.25 -11.54 -19.26
N TYR A 91 -31.06 -11.98 -18.88
CA TYR A 91 -30.78 -12.50 -17.54
C TYR A 91 -29.44 -12.02 -16.99
N VAL A 92 -29.39 -11.86 -15.66
CA VAL A 92 -28.18 -11.52 -14.91
C VAL A 92 -28.00 -12.51 -13.78
N THR A 93 -26.76 -12.93 -13.52
CA THR A 93 -26.43 -13.75 -12.35
C THR A 93 -25.07 -13.41 -11.78
N ILE A 94 -24.84 -13.71 -10.50
CA ILE A 94 -23.58 -13.44 -9.81
C ILE A 94 -22.69 -14.67 -9.90
N ASN A 95 -21.46 -14.49 -10.38
CA ASN A 95 -20.41 -15.50 -10.40
C ASN A 95 -19.70 -15.55 -9.02
N PRO A 96 -19.85 -16.65 -8.25
CA PRO A 96 -19.28 -16.79 -6.92
C PRO A 96 -17.83 -17.28 -6.92
N SER A 97 -17.15 -17.26 -8.07
CA SER A 97 -15.76 -17.69 -8.25
C SER A 97 -14.89 -16.56 -8.83
N SER A 98 -13.57 -16.67 -8.67
CA SER A 98 -12.61 -15.73 -9.26
C SER A 98 -12.48 -15.88 -10.78
N THR A 99 -12.86 -17.03 -11.34
CA THR A 99 -12.94 -17.27 -12.78
C THR A 99 -14.38 -17.59 -13.20
N VAL A 100 -14.69 -17.47 -14.49
CA VAL A 100 -16.03 -17.73 -15.04
C VAL A 100 -16.25 -19.20 -15.44
N ASP A 101 -15.20 -20.02 -15.36
CA ASP A 101 -15.15 -21.37 -15.95
C ASP A 101 -16.27 -22.29 -15.44
N ASP A 102 -16.52 -22.29 -14.12
CA ASP A 102 -17.58 -23.10 -13.52
C ASP A 102 -18.97 -22.62 -13.95
N VAL A 103 -19.14 -21.31 -14.08
CA VAL A 103 -20.40 -20.71 -14.53
C VAL A 103 -20.66 -21.07 -16.00
N LEU A 104 -19.63 -21.12 -16.85
CA LEU A 104 -19.76 -21.61 -18.23
C LEU A 104 -20.25 -23.06 -18.26
N ARG A 105 -19.69 -23.93 -17.42
CA ARG A 105 -20.10 -25.35 -17.34
C ARG A 105 -21.54 -25.54 -16.85
N ILE A 106 -22.00 -24.69 -15.94
CA ILE A 106 -23.36 -24.74 -15.41
C ILE A 106 -24.35 -24.14 -16.41
N LEU A 107 -24.05 -22.96 -16.94
CA LEU A 107 -24.95 -22.21 -17.81
C LEU A 107 -24.89 -22.62 -19.26
N LYS A 108 -23.88 -23.37 -19.72
CA LYS A 108 -23.71 -23.93 -21.07
C LYS A 108 -24.20 -23.02 -22.22
N PRO A 109 -23.64 -21.81 -22.38
CA PRO A 109 -24.00 -20.95 -23.50
C PRO A 109 -23.59 -21.57 -24.83
N ASN A 110 -24.19 -21.12 -25.93
CA ASN A 110 -23.74 -21.44 -27.28
C ASN A 110 -22.55 -20.57 -27.69
N ILE A 111 -22.57 -19.30 -27.27
CA ILE A 111 -21.55 -18.30 -27.61
C ILE A 111 -21.13 -17.56 -26.34
N PHE A 112 -19.83 -17.44 -26.11
CA PHE A 112 -19.27 -16.59 -25.06
C PHE A 112 -18.61 -15.36 -25.67
N VAL A 113 -19.00 -14.17 -25.21
CA VAL A 113 -18.62 -12.91 -25.83
C VAL A 113 -17.74 -12.09 -24.91
N ARG A 114 -16.60 -11.62 -25.43
CA ARG A 114 -15.63 -10.77 -24.71
C ARG A 114 -15.35 -9.47 -25.46
N GLY A 115 -14.81 -8.50 -24.75
CA GLY A 115 -14.38 -7.22 -25.31
C GLY A 115 -13.20 -7.35 -26.27
N SER A 116 -12.95 -6.31 -27.09
CA SER A 116 -11.86 -6.27 -28.07
C SER A 116 -10.47 -6.36 -27.42
N GLU A 117 -10.35 -5.94 -26.16
CA GLU A 117 -9.13 -5.98 -25.35
C GLU A 117 -8.58 -7.41 -25.14
N TYR A 118 -9.44 -8.43 -25.27
CA TYR A 118 -9.08 -9.83 -25.16
C TYR A 118 -8.51 -10.42 -26.46
N LYS A 119 -8.54 -9.68 -27.59
CA LYS A 119 -7.95 -10.14 -28.86
C LYS A 119 -6.41 -10.08 -28.88
N ASN A 120 -5.78 -9.29 -28.00
CA ASN A 120 -4.33 -9.08 -28.03
C ASN A 120 -3.58 -10.17 -27.23
N PRO A 121 -2.77 -11.04 -27.88
CA PRO A 121 -2.06 -12.14 -27.22
C PRO A 121 -1.05 -11.71 -26.16
N LEU A 122 -0.60 -10.45 -26.20
CA LEU A 122 0.42 -9.90 -25.30
C LEU A 122 -0.16 -9.24 -24.03
N SER A 123 -1.48 -9.25 -23.88
CA SER A 123 -2.16 -8.70 -22.70
C SER A 123 -2.28 -9.74 -21.58
N GLU A 124 -2.22 -9.33 -20.31
CA GLU A 124 -2.50 -10.23 -19.16
C GLU A 124 -3.89 -10.89 -19.27
N ALA A 125 -4.83 -10.16 -19.90
CA ALA A 125 -6.16 -10.63 -20.25
C ALA A 125 -6.17 -11.87 -21.18
N ALA A 126 -5.11 -12.11 -21.97
CA ALA A 126 -5.00 -13.27 -22.85
C ALA A 126 -4.70 -14.58 -22.10
N ASN A 127 -4.03 -14.52 -20.94
CA ASN A 127 -3.76 -15.73 -20.13
C ASN A 127 -5.05 -16.33 -19.54
N GLU A 128 -6.03 -15.49 -19.19
CA GLU A 128 -7.36 -15.94 -18.73
C GLU A 128 -8.13 -16.69 -19.84
N ILE A 129 -7.93 -16.32 -21.11
CA ILE A 129 -8.63 -16.93 -22.25
C ILE A 129 -8.23 -18.40 -22.42
N THR A 130 -6.98 -18.76 -22.15
CA THR A 130 -6.50 -20.15 -22.35
C THR A 130 -7.29 -21.17 -21.53
N ASN A 131 -7.58 -20.85 -20.26
CA ASN A 131 -8.38 -21.72 -19.38
C ASN A 131 -9.86 -21.71 -19.77
N GLN A 132 -10.39 -20.55 -20.17
CA GLN A 132 -11.77 -20.42 -20.64
C GLN A 132 -11.99 -21.21 -21.93
N MET A 133 -11.03 -21.23 -22.86
CA MET A 133 -11.12 -22.00 -24.10
C MET A 133 -11.31 -23.49 -23.83
N LYS A 134 -10.67 -24.05 -22.79
CA LYS A 134 -10.88 -25.44 -22.38
C LYS A 134 -12.30 -25.66 -21.88
N ALA A 135 -12.81 -24.78 -21.01
CA ALA A 135 -14.19 -24.87 -20.53
C ALA A 135 -15.21 -24.75 -21.67
N LEU A 136 -14.97 -23.87 -22.65
CA LEU A 136 -15.81 -23.71 -23.84
C LEU A 136 -15.78 -24.94 -24.75
N GLN A 137 -14.62 -25.56 -24.96
CA GLN A 137 -14.48 -26.82 -25.70
C GLN A 137 -15.27 -27.96 -25.05
N GLU A 138 -15.20 -28.10 -23.72
CA GLU A 138 -15.93 -29.13 -22.95
C GLU A 138 -17.45 -29.03 -23.14
N ILE A 139 -17.98 -27.82 -23.32
CA ILE A 139 -19.42 -27.59 -23.51
C ILE A 139 -19.83 -27.40 -24.98
N GLY A 140 -18.89 -27.41 -25.92
CA GLY A 140 -19.15 -27.20 -27.35
C GLY A 140 -19.56 -25.77 -27.72
N ALA A 141 -19.12 -24.77 -26.95
CA ALA A 141 -19.42 -23.35 -27.17
C ALA A 141 -18.31 -22.65 -27.98
N THR A 142 -18.68 -21.58 -28.70
CA THR A 142 -17.70 -20.74 -29.42
C THR A 142 -17.43 -19.43 -28.66
N ILE A 143 -16.27 -18.83 -28.91
CA ILE A 143 -15.92 -17.50 -28.39
C ILE A 143 -16.07 -16.46 -29.50
N ALA A 144 -16.61 -15.29 -29.16
CA ALA A 144 -16.71 -14.14 -30.05
C ALA A 144 -16.22 -12.87 -29.36
N PHE A 145 -15.81 -11.89 -30.15
CA PHE A 145 -15.26 -10.64 -29.64
C PHE A 145 -15.93 -9.44 -30.30
N THR A 146 -16.33 -8.45 -29.50
CA THR A 146 -16.91 -7.20 -30.01
C THR A 146 -15.83 -6.24 -30.51
N GLU A 147 -16.19 -5.26 -31.34
CA GLU A 147 -15.23 -4.31 -31.95
C GLU A 147 -15.24 -2.90 -31.33
N GLU A 148 -15.97 -2.68 -30.23
CA GLU A 148 -16.06 -1.36 -29.60
C GLU A 148 -14.78 -0.92 -28.89
N ILE A 149 -14.66 0.40 -28.73
CA ILE A 149 -13.64 1.03 -27.89
C ILE A 149 -13.84 0.56 -26.45
N ALA A 150 -12.88 -0.21 -25.96
CA ALA A 150 -12.84 -0.67 -24.58
C ALA A 150 -12.49 0.49 -23.64
N PHE A 151 -13.49 1.21 -23.16
CA PHE A 151 -13.34 2.01 -21.94
C PHE A 151 -13.42 1.08 -20.74
N SER A 152 -12.45 1.12 -19.83
CA SER A 152 -12.64 0.49 -18.53
C SER A 152 -13.37 1.45 -17.59
N SER A 153 -14.25 0.96 -16.70
CA SER A 153 -14.81 1.80 -15.64
C SER A 153 -13.71 2.53 -14.86
N THR A 154 -12.56 1.87 -14.66
CA THR A 154 -11.35 2.46 -14.06
C THR A 154 -10.90 3.74 -14.77
N SER A 155 -10.68 3.67 -16.09
CA SER A 155 -10.21 4.82 -16.87
C SER A 155 -11.22 5.95 -16.90
N LEU A 156 -12.52 5.67 -16.91
CA LEU A 156 -13.53 6.75 -16.89
C LEU A 156 -13.61 7.40 -15.50
N ILE A 157 -13.50 6.61 -14.43
CA ILE A 157 -13.40 7.14 -13.07
C ILE A 157 -12.17 8.04 -12.95
N ASN A 158 -11.00 7.54 -13.34
CA ASN A 158 -9.73 8.25 -13.26
C ASN A 158 -9.60 9.47 -14.19
N ARG A 159 -10.42 9.54 -15.24
CA ARG A 159 -10.39 10.66 -16.20
C ARG A 159 -11.46 11.71 -15.93
N TYR A 160 -12.62 11.31 -15.41
CA TYR A 160 -13.80 12.19 -15.32
C TYR A 160 -14.43 12.29 -13.92
N PHE A 161 -14.09 11.39 -12.99
CA PHE A 161 -14.68 11.37 -11.64
C PHE A 161 -13.64 11.48 -10.51
N SER A 162 -12.37 11.39 -10.84
CA SER A 162 -11.25 11.59 -9.93
C SER A 162 -11.00 13.07 -9.77
N ASN A 163 -11.07 13.55 -8.53
CA ASN A 163 -10.54 14.84 -8.12
C ASN A 163 -9.00 14.81 -8.11
N ILE A 164 -8.35 14.26 -9.15
CA ILE A 164 -6.90 14.34 -9.34
C ILE A 164 -6.62 15.74 -9.88
N PRO A 165 -5.85 16.58 -9.18
CA PRO A 165 -5.39 17.87 -9.70
C PRO A 165 -4.70 17.73 -11.07
N ASP A 166 -4.90 18.70 -11.96
CA ASP A 166 -4.33 18.69 -13.32
C ASP A 166 -2.80 18.48 -13.31
N GLU A 167 -2.11 19.04 -12.31
CA GLU A 167 -0.66 18.88 -12.09
C GLU A 167 -0.24 17.40 -11.94
N ILE A 168 -1.05 16.59 -11.24
CA ILE A 168 -0.79 15.16 -11.07
C ILE A 168 -1.09 14.40 -12.36
N HIS A 169 -2.13 14.80 -13.11
CA HIS A 169 -2.45 14.18 -14.39
C HIS A 169 -1.33 14.43 -15.42
N GLU A 170 -0.81 15.65 -15.49
CA GLU A 170 0.33 16.02 -16.33
C GLU A 170 1.58 15.22 -15.94
N TYR A 171 1.90 15.17 -14.64
CA TYR A 171 3.01 14.36 -14.13
C TYR A 171 2.89 12.89 -14.53
N LEU A 172 1.74 12.26 -14.29
CA LEU A 172 1.51 10.85 -14.61
C LEU A 172 1.61 10.60 -16.12
N THR A 173 1.08 11.51 -16.94
CA THR A 173 1.18 11.41 -18.40
C THR A 173 2.64 11.40 -18.86
N LEU A 174 3.46 12.33 -18.36
CA LEU A 174 4.89 12.38 -18.68
C LEU A 174 5.68 11.21 -18.07
N PHE A 175 5.28 10.72 -16.90
CA PHE A 175 5.88 9.56 -16.26
C PHE A 175 5.68 8.30 -17.12
N TRP A 176 4.45 8.04 -17.59
CA TRP A 176 4.13 6.86 -18.41
C TRP A 176 4.62 6.94 -19.86
N GLN A 177 5.04 8.11 -20.33
CA GLN A 177 5.80 8.23 -21.59
C GLN A 177 7.25 7.74 -21.45
N ARG A 178 7.81 7.80 -20.23
CA ARG A 178 9.22 7.47 -19.94
C ARG A 178 9.40 6.07 -19.35
N HIS A 179 8.42 5.61 -18.57
CA HIS A 179 8.48 4.35 -17.82
C HIS A 179 7.28 3.47 -18.15
N SER A 180 7.41 2.16 -17.91
CA SER A 180 6.30 1.20 -18.09
C SER A 180 5.94 0.50 -16.78
N GLN A 181 4.68 0.08 -16.62
CA GLN A 181 4.29 -0.70 -15.44
C GLN A 181 5.07 -2.01 -15.35
N LYS A 182 5.35 -2.68 -16.48
CA LYS A 182 6.13 -3.92 -16.47
C LYS A 182 7.54 -3.74 -15.90
N GLU A 183 8.17 -2.61 -16.19
CA GLU A 183 9.48 -2.26 -15.64
C GLU A 183 9.40 -2.05 -14.12
N ILE A 184 8.43 -1.27 -13.64
CA ILE A 184 8.25 -0.99 -12.22
C ILE A 184 7.89 -2.28 -11.46
N ASP A 185 7.02 -3.11 -12.04
CA ASP A 185 6.64 -4.39 -11.47
C ASP A 185 7.84 -5.34 -11.37
N HIS A 186 8.72 -5.34 -12.38
CA HIS A 186 9.96 -6.10 -12.37
C HIS A 186 10.92 -5.61 -11.29
N ILE A 187 11.10 -4.29 -11.14
CA ILE A 187 11.90 -3.69 -10.06
C ILE A 187 11.39 -4.15 -8.69
N ILE A 188 10.08 -4.06 -8.46
CA ILE A 188 9.46 -4.50 -7.20
C ILE A 188 9.66 -6.00 -6.97
N ASP A 189 9.64 -6.81 -8.03
CA ASP A 189 9.90 -8.25 -7.92
C ASP A 189 11.34 -8.58 -7.53
N GLN A 190 12.32 -7.76 -7.94
CA GLN A 190 13.73 -7.95 -7.60
C GLN A 190 14.05 -7.74 -6.12
N PHE A 191 13.19 -7.06 -5.36
CA PHE A 191 13.38 -6.87 -3.91
C PHE A 191 13.33 -8.19 -3.15
N GLU A 192 12.60 -9.18 -3.68
CA GLU A 192 12.32 -10.45 -3.00
C GLU A 192 13.59 -11.20 -2.56
N ASN A 193 14.69 -11.04 -3.31
CA ASN A 193 15.94 -11.75 -3.09
C ASN A 193 16.93 -11.00 -2.18
N MET A 194 16.54 -9.86 -1.61
CA MET A 194 17.40 -9.11 -0.70
C MET A 194 17.34 -9.68 0.73
N ASN A 195 18.49 -9.75 1.39
CA ASN A 195 18.61 -9.98 2.82
C ASN A 195 18.75 -8.62 3.52
N VAL A 196 17.78 -8.29 4.37
CA VAL A 196 17.68 -6.93 4.96
C VAL A 196 17.80 -7.00 6.48
N LEU A 197 18.67 -6.16 7.04
CA LEU A 197 18.75 -5.88 8.46
C LEU A 197 18.02 -4.57 8.75
N VAL A 198 17.07 -4.57 9.67
CA VAL A 198 16.36 -3.38 10.13
C VAL A 198 16.70 -3.16 11.59
N ILE A 199 17.22 -1.98 11.94
CA ILE A 199 17.58 -1.58 13.30
C ILE A 199 16.92 -0.26 13.66
N GLY A 200 16.48 -0.11 14.92
CA GLY A 200 15.82 1.11 15.36
C GLY A 200 15.12 0.99 16.70
N ASP A 201 14.37 2.04 17.06
CA ASP A 201 13.63 2.10 18.31
C ASP A 201 12.29 1.36 18.21
N THR A 202 12.01 0.48 19.18
CA THR A 202 10.67 -0.08 19.37
C THR A 202 9.74 0.99 19.91
N ILE A 203 8.64 1.21 19.21
CA ILE A 203 7.56 2.10 19.63
C ILE A 203 6.26 1.32 19.59
N LEU A 204 5.49 1.36 20.67
CA LEU A 204 4.12 0.87 20.68
C LEU A 204 3.18 2.05 20.57
N ASP A 205 2.39 2.09 19.50
CA ASP A 205 1.39 3.13 19.29
C ASP A 205 0.06 2.67 19.88
N GLU A 206 -0.38 3.33 20.95
CA GLU A 206 -1.61 2.96 21.66
C GLU A 206 -2.68 4.03 21.43
N TYR A 207 -3.84 3.61 20.94
CA TYR A 207 -4.96 4.47 20.58
C TYR A 207 -6.08 4.25 21.61
N GLN A 208 -6.35 5.26 22.42
CA GLN A 208 -7.37 5.24 23.48
C GLN A 208 -8.60 6.02 23.01
N TYR A 209 -9.64 5.30 22.60
CA TYR A 209 -10.89 5.89 22.12
C TYR A 209 -11.73 6.37 23.29
N CYS A 210 -12.10 7.63 23.24
CA CYS A 210 -12.76 8.35 24.32
C CYS A 210 -13.89 9.22 23.79
N GLU A 211 -14.88 9.48 24.65
CA GLU A 211 -15.96 10.41 24.39
C GLU A 211 -15.83 11.62 25.31
N ALA A 212 -15.83 12.83 24.75
CA ALA A 212 -15.84 14.04 25.56
C ALA A 212 -17.18 14.23 26.26
N ILE A 213 -17.18 14.23 27.60
CA ILE A 213 -18.39 14.36 28.43
C ILE A 213 -18.58 15.77 29.02
N GLY A 214 -17.68 16.70 28.70
CA GLY A 214 -17.75 18.11 29.11
C GLY A 214 -16.53 18.55 29.92
N LYS A 215 -16.64 19.71 30.57
CA LYS A 215 -15.59 20.26 31.41
C LYS A 215 -15.65 19.67 32.83
N SER A 216 -14.48 19.39 33.42
CA SER A 216 -14.37 19.00 34.83
C SER A 216 -14.94 20.07 35.77
N SER A 217 -15.58 19.64 36.85
CA SER A 217 -16.14 20.55 37.86
C SER A 217 -15.07 21.19 38.77
N LYS A 218 -13.86 20.62 38.82
CA LYS A 218 -12.77 21.05 39.72
C LYS A 218 -11.68 21.86 39.01
N ASP A 219 -11.47 21.61 37.72
CA ASP A 219 -10.38 22.18 36.94
C ASP A 219 -10.87 22.54 35.53
N PRO A 220 -10.24 23.50 34.83
CA PRO A 220 -10.57 23.85 33.44
C PRO A 220 -10.07 22.83 32.42
N VAL A 221 -10.28 21.54 32.69
CA VAL A 221 -9.85 20.41 31.85
C VAL A 221 -11.05 19.71 31.21
N LEU A 222 -10.85 19.20 30.01
CA LEU A 222 -11.84 18.37 29.31
C LEU A 222 -11.90 16.99 29.98
N ALA A 223 -13.09 16.60 30.46
CA ALA A 223 -13.35 15.27 30.98
C ALA A 223 -13.72 14.32 29.84
N LEU A 224 -13.09 13.15 29.84
CA LEU A 224 -13.24 12.14 28.81
C LEU A 224 -13.72 10.82 29.45
N LYS A 225 -14.68 10.17 28.81
CA LYS A 225 -15.12 8.81 29.14
C LYS A 225 -14.41 7.81 28.23
N TYR A 226 -13.68 6.87 28.81
CA TYR A 226 -13.05 5.78 28.07
C TYR A 226 -14.09 4.87 27.39
N GLN A 227 -13.81 4.45 26.16
CA GLN A 227 -14.64 3.51 25.40
C GLN A 227 -13.88 2.21 25.11
N SER A 228 -12.77 2.30 24.39
CA SER A 228 -11.95 1.16 23.98
C SER A 228 -10.51 1.59 23.71
N HIS A 229 -9.61 0.62 23.46
CA HIS A 229 -8.29 0.92 22.95
C HIS A 229 -7.82 -0.10 21.93
N ASP A 230 -6.91 0.34 21.06
CA ASP A 230 -6.14 -0.51 20.16
C ASP A 230 -4.64 -0.24 20.40
N MET A 231 -3.81 -1.25 20.14
CA MET A 231 -2.35 -1.13 20.21
C MET A 231 -1.74 -1.64 18.91
N PHE A 232 -0.74 -0.91 18.41
CA PHE A 232 -0.07 -1.21 17.13
C PHE A 232 1.45 -1.25 17.30
N ALA A 233 2.09 -2.10 16.51
CA ALA A 233 3.54 -2.16 16.39
C ALA A 233 4.02 -0.97 15.52
N GLY A 234 4.64 0.02 16.16
CA GLY A 234 5.16 1.24 15.55
C GLY A 234 6.68 1.30 15.50
N GLY A 235 7.21 2.45 15.07
CA GLY A 235 8.66 2.68 14.97
C GLY A 235 9.35 1.65 14.07
N VAL A 236 10.44 1.07 14.54
CA VAL A 236 11.20 0.07 13.78
C VAL A 236 10.37 -1.17 13.43
N LEU A 237 9.38 -1.52 14.28
CA LEU A 237 8.51 -2.68 14.04
C LEU A 237 7.64 -2.48 12.79
N ALA A 238 7.11 -1.27 12.60
CA ALA A 238 6.33 -0.91 11.42
C ALA A 238 7.21 -0.94 10.15
N VAL A 239 8.41 -0.35 10.23
CA VAL A 239 9.39 -0.38 9.13
C VAL A 239 9.72 -1.83 8.73
N ALA A 240 10.04 -2.69 9.70
CA ALA A 240 10.35 -4.10 9.46
C ALA A 240 9.17 -4.84 8.82
N ASN A 241 7.94 -4.62 9.31
CA ASN A 241 6.73 -5.19 8.73
C ASN A 241 6.46 -4.72 7.30
N HIS A 242 6.75 -3.46 6.96
CA HIS A 242 6.67 -2.99 5.58
C HIS A 242 7.68 -3.71 4.69
N VAL A 243 8.97 -3.73 5.09
CA VAL A 243 10.04 -4.40 4.34
C VAL A 243 9.72 -5.88 4.11
N ALA A 244 9.23 -6.57 5.14
CA ALA A 244 8.91 -7.98 5.11
C ALA A 244 7.87 -8.38 4.06
N ASN A 245 7.01 -7.45 3.59
CA ASN A 245 6.07 -7.75 2.51
C ASN A 245 6.69 -7.70 1.10
N PHE A 246 7.95 -7.29 0.98
CA PHE A 246 8.67 -7.16 -0.29
C PHE A 246 9.89 -8.08 -0.39
N VAL A 247 10.38 -8.62 0.72
CA VAL A 247 11.59 -9.45 0.78
C VAL A 247 11.33 -10.81 1.45
N LYS A 248 12.18 -11.80 1.18
CA LYS A 248 12.05 -13.13 1.80
C LYS A 248 12.48 -13.18 3.25
N ASN A 249 13.51 -12.43 3.64
CA ASN A 249 14.09 -12.51 4.98
C ASN A 249 14.39 -11.12 5.52
N VAL A 250 13.90 -10.82 6.72
CA VAL A 250 14.23 -9.60 7.47
C VAL A 250 14.81 -10.01 8.81
N HIS A 251 15.96 -9.44 9.17
CA HIS A 251 16.43 -9.47 10.55
C HIS A 251 16.13 -8.15 11.21
N LEU A 252 15.51 -8.19 12.39
CA LEU A 252 15.11 -7.01 13.14
C LEU A 252 15.92 -6.92 14.41
N VAL A 253 16.64 -5.81 14.62
CA VAL A 253 17.40 -5.54 15.84
C VAL A 253 16.78 -4.36 16.56
N THR A 254 16.36 -4.54 17.80
CA THR A 254 15.74 -3.47 18.58
C THR A 254 15.88 -3.68 20.09
N VAL A 255 15.65 -2.60 20.84
CA VAL A 255 15.58 -2.61 22.30
C VAL A 255 14.12 -2.64 22.77
N LEU A 256 13.83 -3.47 23.77
CA LEU A 256 12.58 -3.54 24.53
C LEU A 256 12.84 -3.12 25.98
N GLY A 257 11.82 -2.72 26.72
CA GLY A 257 11.93 -2.59 28.17
C GLY A 257 11.98 -3.94 28.87
N GLU A 258 12.68 -4.02 29.99
CA GLU A 258 12.60 -5.17 30.90
C GLU A 258 11.23 -5.22 31.60
N LYS A 259 10.74 -4.05 32.06
CA LYS A 259 9.38 -3.90 32.58
C LYS A 259 8.43 -3.73 31.42
N ASP A 260 7.24 -4.31 31.50
CA ASP A 260 6.21 -4.18 30.45
C ASP A 260 6.79 -4.35 29.04
N SER A 261 7.52 -5.45 28.81
CA SER A 261 8.28 -5.64 27.56
C SER A 261 7.40 -5.71 26.31
N TYR A 262 6.15 -6.16 26.47
CA TYR A 262 5.20 -6.49 25.39
C TYR A 262 5.76 -7.49 24.36
N GLU A 263 6.78 -8.27 24.71
CA GLU A 263 7.48 -9.13 23.75
C GLU A 263 6.53 -10.11 23.03
N HIS A 264 5.59 -10.73 23.77
CA HIS A 264 4.60 -11.63 23.19
C HIS A 264 3.67 -10.93 22.19
N PHE A 265 3.20 -9.72 22.54
CA PHE A 265 2.38 -8.91 21.64
C PHE A 265 3.18 -8.55 20.38
N ILE A 266 4.40 -8.04 20.53
CA ILE A 266 5.28 -7.65 19.42
C ILE A 266 5.49 -8.82 18.47
N ARG A 267 5.87 -10.00 19.00
CA ARG A 267 6.06 -11.21 18.18
C ARG A 267 4.80 -11.62 17.42
N SER A 268 3.61 -11.39 17.97
CA SER A 268 2.33 -11.68 17.28
C SER A 268 1.98 -10.67 16.19
N GLN A 269 2.55 -9.46 16.23
CA GLN A 269 2.35 -8.41 15.22
C GLN A 269 3.39 -8.43 14.10
N LEU A 270 4.50 -9.16 14.27
CA LEU A 270 5.55 -9.26 13.24
C LEU A 270 5.17 -10.27 12.16
N GLN A 271 5.51 -9.95 10.91
CA GLN A 271 5.42 -10.90 9.80
C GLN A 271 6.29 -12.14 10.05
N SER A 272 5.84 -13.30 9.57
CA SER A 272 6.46 -14.60 9.85
C SER A 272 7.91 -14.75 9.35
N ASN A 273 8.32 -13.91 8.40
CA ASN A 273 9.67 -13.87 7.83
C ASN A 273 10.59 -12.83 8.48
N ILE A 274 10.17 -12.23 9.60
CA ILE A 274 10.99 -11.36 10.42
C ILE A 274 11.63 -12.19 11.53
N ASN A 275 12.96 -12.13 11.64
CA ASN A 275 13.75 -12.74 12.69
C ASN A 275 14.18 -11.66 13.69
N PRO A 276 13.47 -11.49 14.82
CA PRO A 276 13.79 -10.45 15.79
C PRO A 276 14.92 -10.86 16.75
N TYR A 277 15.83 -9.91 16.99
CA TYR A 277 16.85 -9.91 18.02
C TYR A 277 16.55 -8.77 18.99
N PHE A 278 16.13 -9.12 20.21
CA PHE A 278 15.69 -8.18 21.23
C PHE A 278 16.74 -8.04 22.34
N ILE A 279 17.10 -6.79 22.63
CA ILE A 279 17.87 -6.43 23.83
C ILE A 279 16.91 -5.80 24.83
N LYS A 280 17.03 -6.12 26.12
CA LYS A 280 16.17 -5.55 27.17
C LYS A 280 16.87 -4.40 27.89
N GLN A 281 16.27 -3.24 28.00
CA GLN A 281 16.75 -2.13 28.82
C GLN A 281 16.38 -2.37 30.29
N ASP A 282 17.37 -2.35 31.18
CA ASP A 282 17.21 -2.65 32.60
C ASP A 282 16.27 -1.65 33.28
N GLY A 283 15.29 -2.17 34.03
CA GLY A 283 14.40 -1.35 34.86
C GLY A 283 13.44 -0.40 34.11
N ALA A 284 13.47 -0.37 32.78
CA ALA A 284 12.70 0.53 31.92
C ALA A 284 11.47 -0.15 31.29
N PRO A 285 10.38 0.60 31.00
CA PRO A 285 9.27 0.13 30.17
C PRO A 285 9.62 0.13 28.68
N THR A 286 8.99 -0.73 27.87
CA THR A 286 8.99 -0.53 26.41
C THR A 286 8.28 0.78 26.08
N LEU A 287 8.86 1.59 25.17
CA LEU A 287 8.31 2.90 24.80
C LEU A 287 6.89 2.77 24.23
N ILE A 288 5.93 3.43 24.88
CA ILE A 288 4.55 3.56 24.41
C ILE A 288 4.24 5.03 24.12
N LYS A 289 3.71 5.29 22.92
CA LYS A 289 3.10 6.55 22.53
C LYS A 289 1.58 6.41 22.59
N ARG A 290 0.99 6.78 23.73
CA ARG A 290 -0.45 6.66 23.99
C ARG A 290 -1.19 7.90 23.55
N ARG A 291 -2.15 7.76 22.65
CA ARG A 291 -2.92 8.86 22.04
C ARG A 291 -4.38 8.74 22.41
N PHE A 292 -4.95 9.79 22.97
CA PHE A 292 -6.37 9.87 23.29
C PHE A 292 -7.12 10.45 22.11
N ILE A 293 -8.13 9.74 21.63
CA ILE A 293 -8.83 10.04 20.38
C ILE A 293 -10.32 10.15 20.65
N ASP A 294 -10.95 11.18 20.12
CA ASP A 294 -12.40 11.32 20.17
C ASP A 294 -13.07 10.24 19.30
N GLY A 295 -13.92 9.40 19.89
CA GLY A 295 -14.50 8.22 19.24
C GLY A 295 -15.42 8.52 18.06
N TYR A 296 -16.01 9.72 18.02
CA TYR A 296 -16.89 10.13 16.93
C TYR A 296 -16.11 10.83 15.80
N SER A 297 -15.33 11.86 16.12
CA SER A 297 -14.61 12.66 15.12
C SER A 297 -13.25 12.10 14.72
N LEU A 298 -12.73 11.12 15.46
CA LEU A 298 -11.38 10.55 15.30
C LEU A 298 -10.24 11.56 15.45
N ASN A 299 -10.52 12.72 16.03
CA ASN A 299 -9.51 13.74 16.31
C ASN A 299 -8.65 13.32 17.51
N LYS A 300 -7.34 13.53 17.38
CA LYS A 300 -6.36 13.31 18.45
C LYS A 300 -6.44 14.48 19.44
N LEU A 301 -6.71 14.18 20.71
CA LEU A 301 -6.90 15.15 21.78
C LEU A 301 -5.57 15.52 22.44
N PHE A 302 -4.82 14.52 22.90
CA PHE A 302 -3.48 14.64 23.45
C PHE A 302 -2.76 13.29 23.40
N GLU A 303 -1.45 13.29 23.66
CA GLU A 303 -0.64 12.08 23.76
C GLU A 303 0.23 12.06 25.02
N VAL A 304 0.54 10.85 25.50
CA VAL A 304 1.36 10.57 26.68
C VAL A 304 2.45 9.58 26.29
N TYR A 305 3.69 9.88 26.66
CA TYR A 305 4.84 9.00 26.48
C TYR A 305 5.06 8.21 27.77
N VAL A 306 5.03 6.89 27.66
CA VAL A 306 5.53 5.99 28.72
C VAL A 306 6.90 5.52 28.26
N MET A 307 7.96 6.07 28.84
CA MET A 307 9.33 5.85 28.36
C MET A 307 10.38 6.12 29.43
N ASP A 308 11.58 5.62 29.19
CA ASP A 308 12.79 5.89 29.98
C ASP A 308 13.96 6.19 29.04
N ASN A 309 14.60 7.36 29.22
CA ASN A 309 15.66 7.85 28.35
C ASN A 309 17.09 7.50 28.82
N SER A 310 17.24 6.64 29.83
CA SER A 310 18.57 6.22 30.31
C SER A 310 19.35 5.38 29.31
N GLY A 311 18.65 4.72 28.37
CA GLY A 311 19.25 3.84 27.37
C GLY A 311 19.74 2.51 27.97
N CYS A 312 20.35 1.67 27.14
CA CYS A 312 20.93 0.41 27.59
C CYS A 312 22.19 0.62 28.44
N THR A 313 22.44 -0.30 29.36
CA THR A 313 23.72 -0.37 30.08
C THR A 313 24.88 -0.61 29.11
N LYS A 314 26.09 -0.21 29.51
CA LYS A 314 27.30 -0.36 28.68
C LYS A 314 27.54 -1.82 28.24
N GLU A 315 27.28 -2.77 29.13
CA GLU A 315 27.41 -4.21 28.83
C GLU A 315 26.45 -4.63 27.71
N LYS A 316 25.16 -4.27 27.81
CA LYS A 316 24.16 -4.58 26.78
C LYS A 316 24.43 -3.86 25.46
N ASN A 317 24.91 -2.61 25.52
CA ASN A 317 25.35 -1.89 24.34
C ASN A 317 26.54 -2.58 23.66
N ASN A 318 27.51 -3.08 24.42
CA ASN A 318 28.64 -3.83 23.88
C ASN A 318 28.16 -5.11 23.19
N HIS A 319 27.27 -5.89 23.82
CA HIS A 319 26.68 -7.08 23.20
C HIS A 319 25.92 -6.75 21.91
N LEU A 320 25.17 -5.63 21.86
CA LEU A 320 24.54 -5.15 20.63
C LEU A 320 25.59 -4.88 19.54
N CYS A 321 26.64 -4.15 19.89
CA CYS A 321 27.69 -3.74 18.98
C CYS A 321 28.48 -4.94 18.44
N GLU A 322 28.77 -5.94 19.28
CA GLU A 322 29.41 -7.19 18.88
C GLU A 322 28.52 -7.98 17.91
N TYR A 323 27.23 -8.15 18.25
CA TYR A 323 26.27 -8.78 17.36
C TYR A 323 26.20 -8.07 15.99
N LEU A 324 26.17 -6.74 15.97
CA LEU A 324 26.15 -5.96 14.73
C LEU A 324 27.42 -6.17 13.91
N LYS A 325 28.60 -6.13 14.52
CA LYS A 325 29.88 -6.36 13.83
C LYS A 325 29.93 -7.75 13.17
N ASP A 326 29.42 -8.77 13.84
CA ASP A 326 29.46 -10.15 13.34
C ASP A 326 28.46 -10.40 12.20
N GLN A 327 27.34 -9.66 12.18
CA GLN A 327 26.22 -9.96 11.29
C GLN A 327 26.06 -9.00 10.11
N ILE A 328 26.46 -7.72 10.25
CA ILE A 328 26.13 -6.67 9.27
C ILE A 328 26.57 -7.00 7.82
N SER A 329 27.74 -7.62 7.65
CA SER A 329 28.29 -7.95 6.33
C SER A 329 27.49 -9.01 5.58
N ASN A 330 26.60 -9.74 6.26
CA ASN A 330 25.75 -10.78 5.66
C ASN A 330 24.48 -10.22 4.99
N TYR A 331 24.24 -8.90 5.07
CA TYR A 331 23.03 -8.26 4.55
C TYR A 331 23.35 -7.37 3.35
N ASP A 332 22.45 -7.39 2.36
CA ASP A 332 22.56 -6.52 1.17
C ASP A 332 22.23 -5.07 1.52
N LEU A 333 21.36 -4.87 2.52
CA LEU A 333 20.83 -3.58 2.94
C LEU A 333 20.65 -3.57 4.46
N VAL A 334 21.14 -2.50 5.08
CA VAL A 334 20.90 -2.14 6.48
C VAL A 334 20.03 -0.88 6.53
N ILE A 335 18.89 -0.97 7.20
CA ILE A 335 17.92 0.12 7.40
C ILE A 335 17.98 0.55 8.87
N ALA A 336 18.40 1.79 9.12
CA ALA A 336 18.38 2.42 10.43
C ALA A 336 17.18 3.37 10.56
N ALA A 337 16.14 2.93 11.28
CA ALA A 337 14.96 3.72 11.63
C ALA A 337 15.14 4.30 13.04
N ASP A 338 15.83 5.44 13.11
CA ASP A 338 16.35 6.00 14.34
C ASP A 338 15.47 7.15 14.87
N PHE A 339 14.60 6.85 15.83
CA PHE A 339 13.64 7.80 16.38
C PHE A 339 14.19 8.53 17.61
N GLY A 340 15.45 8.28 17.98
CA GLY A 340 16.15 8.97 19.05
C GLY A 340 15.74 8.53 20.46
N HIS A 341 15.37 7.26 20.63
CA HIS A 341 15.01 6.69 21.93
C HIS A 341 16.06 5.72 22.52
N GLY A 342 17.23 5.63 21.90
CA GLY A 342 18.41 4.99 22.48
C GLY A 342 18.64 3.53 22.06
N ALA A 343 17.86 3.00 21.12
CA ALA A 343 18.14 1.68 20.53
C ALA A 343 19.40 1.67 19.67
N ILE A 344 19.76 2.82 19.07
CA ILE A 344 20.99 2.99 18.30
C ILE A 344 21.91 3.95 19.07
N SER A 345 22.93 3.38 19.71
CA SER A 345 23.99 4.14 20.39
C SER A 345 24.95 4.78 19.40
N LEU A 346 25.79 5.71 19.87
CA LEU A 346 26.83 6.31 19.03
C LEU A 346 27.82 5.25 18.52
N GLU A 347 28.17 4.27 19.35
CA GLU A 347 29.02 3.16 18.93
C GLU A 347 28.36 2.33 17.82
N ALA A 348 27.05 2.05 17.94
CA ALA A 348 26.30 1.37 16.90
C ALA A 348 26.24 2.21 15.60
N VAL A 349 26.05 3.54 15.69
CA VAL A 349 26.11 4.44 14.52
C VAL A 349 27.41 4.29 13.76
N HIS A 350 28.55 4.29 14.46
CA HIS A 350 29.86 4.11 13.82
C HIS A 350 30.01 2.74 13.16
N ILE A 351 29.59 1.68 13.84
CA ILE A 351 29.63 0.32 13.29
C ILE A 351 28.77 0.22 12.02
N LEU A 352 27.56 0.76 12.04
CA LEU A 352 26.67 0.78 10.88
C LEU A 352 27.31 1.54 9.71
N ALA A 353 27.82 2.74 9.97
CA ALA A 353 28.43 3.57 8.94
C ALA A 353 29.66 2.92 8.27
N GLU A 354 30.50 2.27 9.07
CA GLU A 354 31.75 1.63 8.62
C GLU A 354 31.53 0.27 7.93
N ASN A 355 30.57 -0.53 8.40
CA ASN A 355 30.50 -1.94 8.02
C ASN A 355 29.30 -2.29 7.12
N ALA A 356 28.26 -1.46 7.07
CA ALA A 356 27.08 -1.75 6.25
C ALA A 356 27.40 -1.68 4.74
N PRO A 357 27.13 -2.75 3.96
CA PRO A 357 27.32 -2.71 2.51
C PRO A 357 26.51 -1.60 1.84
N PHE A 358 25.26 -1.44 2.28
CA PHE A 358 24.41 -0.30 1.95
C PHE A 358 23.64 0.15 3.20
N LEU A 359 23.75 1.42 3.56
CA LEU A 359 23.12 2.01 4.74
C LEU A 359 22.03 3.01 4.34
N ALA A 360 20.79 2.67 4.67
CA ALA A 360 19.62 3.54 4.54
C ALA A 360 19.21 4.09 5.90
N ILE A 361 18.98 5.40 6.00
CA ILE A 361 18.72 6.07 7.28
C ILE A 361 17.48 6.94 7.22
N ASN A 362 16.65 6.81 8.25
CA ASN A 362 15.62 7.77 8.63
C ASN A 362 15.85 8.15 10.09
N THR A 363 16.06 9.44 10.35
CA THR A 363 16.11 9.98 11.72
C THR A 363 14.91 10.86 11.95
N GLN A 364 14.22 10.68 13.08
CA GLN A 364 13.04 11.49 13.38
C GLN A 364 13.21 12.42 14.58
N ALA A 365 12.75 13.65 14.39
CA ALA A 365 12.55 14.61 15.48
C ALA A 365 11.13 14.45 16.04
N ASN A 366 11.02 14.26 17.35
CA ASN A 366 9.72 14.08 18.00
C ASN A 366 9.70 14.71 19.40
N ALA A 367 8.51 14.73 20.04
CA ALA A 367 8.34 15.33 21.37
C ALA A 367 9.21 14.65 22.44
N GLY A 368 9.43 13.34 22.34
CA GLY A 368 10.22 12.57 23.30
C GLY A 368 11.72 12.89 23.25
N ASN A 369 12.25 13.21 22.07
CA ASN A 369 13.64 13.66 21.90
C ASN A 369 13.80 15.19 21.76
N ARG A 370 12.70 15.94 21.86
CA ARG A 370 12.61 17.41 21.77
C ARG A 370 13.24 18.00 20.50
N GLY A 371 13.33 17.20 19.43
CA GLY A 371 13.93 17.59 18.16
C GLY A 371 15.45 17.68 18.15
N PHE A 372 16.13 17.14 19.17
CA PHE A 372 17.60 17.09 19.23
C PHE A 372 18.21 15.90 18.48
N HIS A 373 17.38 15.00 17.95
CA HIS A 373 17.83 13.85 17.22
C HIS A 373 17.76 14.12 15.72
N THR A 374 18.93 14.34 15.11
CA THR A 374 19.03 14.80 13.73
C THR A 374 20.00 13.93 12.92
N VAL A 375 19.86 13.98 11.60
CA VAL A 375 20.51 13.04 10.68
C VAL A 375 22.04 13.14 10.68
N SER A 376 22.61 14.33 10.97
CA SER A 376 24.07 14.53 11.01
C SER A 376 24.79 13.80 12.15
N ARG A 377 24.07 13.08 13.02
CA ARG A 377 24.68 12.11 13.94
C ARG A 377 25.41 11.00 13.19
N TYR A 378 24.95 10.64 11.99
CA TYR A 378 25.58 9.62 11.16
C TYR A 378 26.70 10.23 10.30
N PRO A 379 27.90 9.65 10.31
CA PRO A 379 29.01 10.14 9.48
C PRO A 379 28.86 9.74 8.01
N ARG A 380 28.11 8.67 7.70
CA ARG A 380 27.89 8.16 6.35
C ARG A 380 26.50 7.52 6.22
N ALA A 381 25.86 7.68 5.07
CA ALA A 381 24.62 6.99 4.69
C ALA A 381 24.46 6.95 3.16
N ASP A 382 24.33 5.77 2.53
CA ASP A 382 24.13 5.70 1.07
C ASP A 382 22.78 6.29 0.64
N TYR A 383 21.76 6.08 1.48
CA TYR A 383 20.42 6.59 1.28
C TYR A 383 19.88 7.28 2.54
N VAL A 384 19.35 8.48 2.39
CA VAL A 384 18.70 9.21 3.49
C VAL A 384 17.27 9.54 3.09
N CYS A 385 16.31 9.24 3.93
CA CYS A 385 14.92 9.68 3.77
C CYS A 385 14.49 10.39 5.04
N ILE A 386 14.14 11.67 4.98
CA ILE A 386 13.65 12.44 6.13
C ILE A 386 12.50 13.35 5.71
N ALA A 387 11.75 13.87 6.66
CA ALA A 387 10.68 14.83 6.42
C ALA A 387 11.22 16.27 6.35
N GLU A 388 10.44 17.15 5.70
CA GLU A 388 10.80 18.57 5.56
C GLU A 388 11.04 19.27 6.91
N HIS A 389 10.31 18.90 7.96
CA HIS A 389 10.53 19.52 9.27
C HIS A 389 11.84 19.03 9.93
N GLU A 390 12.29 17.81 9.64
CA GLU A 390 13.54 17.25 10.17
C GLU A 390 14.77 17.92 9.54
N ILE A 391 14.74 18.17 8.22
CA ILE A 391 15.82 18.91 7.56
C ILE A 391 15.88 20.37 8.05
N ARG A 392 14.73 20.97 8.33
CA ARG A 392 14.62 22.33 8.88
C ARG A 392 15.19 22.41 10.31
N LEU A 393 14.96 21.40 11.14
CA LEU A 393 15.55 21.29 12.46
C LEU A 393 17.08 21.12 12.39
N GLU A 394 17.57 20.23 11.53
CA GLU A 394 19.00 20.03 11.28
C GLU A 394 19.69 21.33 10.85
N LYS A 395 19.05 22.10 9.95
CA LYS A 395 19.58 23.39 9.47
C LYS A 395 19.26 24.58 10.37
N ARG A 396 18.47 24.38 11.43
CA ARG A 396 17.99 25.42 12.35
C ARG A 396 17.34 26.61 11.62
N THR A 397 16.51 26.32 10.63
CA THR A 397 15.79 27.32 9.84
C THR A 397 14.35 26.90 9.57
N LEU A 398 13.41 27.82 9.71
CA LEU A 398 11.99 27.57 9.43
C LEU A 398 11.66 27.71 7.93
N ASP A 399 12.33 28.62 7.24
CA ASP A 399 12.05 28.98 5.84
C ASP A 399 13.27 28.74 4.93
N GLY A 400 13.07 28.94 3.62
CA GLY A 400 14.11 28.81 2.60
C GLY A 400 13.96 27.59 1.69
N ASP A 401 14.73 27.58 0.59
CA ASP A 401 14.78 26.50 -0.40
C ASP A 401 15.44 25.24 0.20
N LEU A 402 14.79 24.10 0.01
CA LEU A 402 15.27 22.80 0.49
C LEU A 402 16.47 22.30 -0.31
N ARG A 403 16.59 22.66 -1.59
CA ARG A 403 17.66 22.16 -2.47
C ARG A 403 19.08 22.40 -1.91
N PRO A 404 19.47 23.62 -1.47
CA PRO A 404 20.78 23.82 -0.86
C PRO A 404 20.94 23.10 0.49
N MET A 405 19.87 22.96 1.27
CA MET A 405 19.89 22.22 2.54
C MET A 405 20.18 20.74 2.33
N ILE A 406 19.50 20.13 1.36
CA ILE A 406 19.68 18.74 0.95
C ILE A 406 21.12 18.51 0.50
N LYS A 407 21.66 19.38 -0.37
CA LYS A 407 23.06 19.26 -0.83
C LYS A 407 24.07 19.33 0.31
N ASP A 408 23.90 20.28 1.25
CA ASP A 408 24.82 20.43 2.40
C ASP A 408 24.81 19.19 3.29
N ILE A 409 23.62 18.67 3.61
CA ILE A 409 23.47 17.49 4.46
C ILE A 409 23.97 16.24 3.75
N ALA A 410 23.55 16.01 2.50
CA ALA A 410 24.01 14.86 1.74
C ALA A 410 25.54 14.83 1.59
N LYS A 411 26.20 15.99 1.45
CA LYS A 411 27.66 16.08 1.46
C LYS A 411 28.28 15.66 2.79
N LYS A 412 27.69 16.06 3.93
CA LYS A 412 28.16 15.69 5.27
C LYS A 412 28.03 14.19 5.56
N LEU A 413 26.98 13.58 5.03
CA LEU A 413 26.68 12.14 5.17
C LEU A 413 27.30 11.28 4.05
N GLU A 414 28.12 11.86 3.18
CA GLU A 414 28.69 11.17 2.00
C GLU A 414 27.63 10.41 1.19
N SER A 415 26.42 10.98 1.13
CA SER A 415 25.25 10.27 0.63
C SER A 415 25.17 10.30 -0.88
N LYS A 416 24.79 9.16 -1.46
CA LYS A 416 24.56 9.06 -2.91
C LYS A 416 23.18 9.55 -3.29
N ARG A 417 22.20 9.42 -2.40
CA ARG A 417 20.81 9.74 -2.68
C ARG A 417 20.07 10.15 -1.42
N MET A 418 19.33 11.25 -1.50
CA MET A 418 18.55 11.77 -0.38
C MET A 418 17.13 12.11 -0.82
N VAL A 419 16.15 11.80 0.01
CA VAL A 419 14.75 12.11 -0.21
C VAL A 419 14.21 12.92 0.95
N VAL A 420 13.52 14.01 0.60
CA VAL A 420 12.75 14.80 1.56
C VAL A 420 11.27 14.64 1.27
N THR A 421 10.53 14.07 2.22
CA THR A 421 9.07 13.97 2.16
C THR A 421 8.43 15.28 2.63
N ARG A 422 7.40 15.74 1.91
CA ARG A 422 6.77 17.07 2.07
C ARG A 422 5.24 16.99 2.20
N GLY A 423 4.75 15.87 2.75
CA GLY A 423 3.32 15.62 2.96
C GLY A 423 2.52 15.77 1.67
N ARG A 424 1.58 16.73 1.62
CA ARG A 424 0.74 16.98 0.44
C ARG A 424 1.53 17.40 -0.81
N LYS A 425 2.73 17.96 -0.65
CA LYS A 425 3.63 18.33 -1.76
C LYS A 425 4.42 17.13 -2.30
N GLY A 426 4.13 15.91 -1.83
CA GLY A 426 4.82 14.69 -2.26
C GLY A 426 6.26 14.61 -1.75
N ALA A 427 7.21 14.31 -2.62
CA ALA A 427 8.61 14.09 -2.27
C ALA A 427 9.58 14.80 -3.23
N LEU A 428 10.73 15.19 -2.70
CA LEU A 428 11.85 15.75 -3.45
C LEU A 428 13.05 14.80 -3.32
N VAL A 429 13.47 14.22 -4.45
CA VAL A 429 14.61 13.29 -4.55
C VAL A 429 15.81 14.06 -5.05
N TRP A 430 16.97 13.82 -4.43
CA TRP A 430 18.27 14.34 -4.84
C TRP A 430 19.25 13.17 -5.06
N ASN A 431 20.14 13.32 -6.04
CA ASN A 431 21.20 12.36 -6.33
C ASN A 431 22.60 13.01 -6.29
N SER A 432 23.64 12.19 -6.19
CA SER A 432 25.04 12.61 -6.15
C SER A 432 25.53 13.38 -7.37
N ARG A 433 24.82 13.32 -8.51
CA ARG A 433 25.08 14.16 -9.69
C ARG A 433 24.61 15.60 -9.51
N GLY A 434 23.92 15.91 -8.41
CA GLY A 434 23.42 17.25 -8.10
C GLY A 434 22.03 17.55 -8.66
N GLU A 435 21.36 16.54 -9.23
CA GLU A 435 20.05 16.64 -9.86
C GLU A 435 18.93 16.50 -8.83
N PHE A 436 17.74 17.01 -9.18
CA PHE A 436 16.54 16.88 -8.37
C PHE A 436 15.39 16.34 -9.20
N VAL A 437 14.61 15.44 -8.61
CA VAL A 437 13.34 14.97 -9.15
C VAL A 437 12.25 15.24 -8.13
N GLU A 438 11.16 15.87 -8.57
CA GLU A 438 10.01 16.18 -7.74
C GLU A 438 8.85 15.27 -8.14
N ILE A 439 8.24 14.63 -7.14
CA ILE A 439 7.14 13.68 -7.34
C ILE A 439 5.97 14.16 -6.48
N PRO A 440 4.77 14.40 -7.06
CA PRO A 440 3.62 14.85 -6.30
C PRO A 440 3.04 13.75 -5.41
N SER A 441 2.19 14.14 -4.44
CA SER A 441 1.46 13.17 -3.63
C SER A 441 0.26 12.64 -4.38
N PHE A 442 0.05 11.32 -4.39
CA PHE A 442 -1.13 10.69 -5.02
C PHE A 442 -2.27 10.45 -4.02
N ALA A 443 -2.19 10.96 -2.79
CA ALA A 443 -3.17 10.63 -1.75
C ALA A 443 -4.48 11.39 -1.96
N HIS A 444 -5.59 10.66 -2.16
CA HIS A 444 -6.92 11.23 -2.31
C HIS A 444 -7.69 11.30 -0.98
N LYS A 445 -7.55 10.26 -0.15
CA LYS A 445 -8.20 10.15 1.15
C LYS A 445 -7.14 10.05 2.23
N ILE A 446 -7.27 10.86 3.27
CA ILE A 446 -6.36 10.83 4.41
C ILE A 446 -7.17 10.38 5.62
N VAL A 447 -6.87 9.19 6.12
CA VAL A 447 -7.47 8.60 7.33
C VAL A 447 -6.56 8.86 8.52
N ASP A 448 -5.30 8.46 8.44
CA ASP A 448 -4.26 8.77 9.43
C ASP A 448 -2.93 9.04 8.71
N ARG A 449 -2.09 9.93 9.23
CA ARG A 449 -0.77 10.23 8.62
C ARG A 449 0.37 9.47 9.30
N ILE A 450 0.10 8.87 10.45
CA ILE A 450 1.09 8.12 11.23
C ILE A 450 1.58 6.92 10.42
N GLY A 451 2.90 6.70 10.40
CA GLY A 451 3.52 5.58 9.70
C GLY A 451 3.69 5.75 8.18
N ALA A 452 3.11 6.79 7.55
CA ALA A 452 3.24 6.97 6.10
C ALA A 452 4.69 7.27 5.66
N GLY A 453 5.44 8.01 6.47
CA GLY A 453 6.88 8.21 6.27
C GLY A 453 7.69 6.93 6.45
N ASP A 454 7.32 6.10 7.43
CA ASP A 454 7.97 4.82 7.72
C ASP A 454 7.75 3.82 6.57
N ALA A 455 6.52 3.76 6.04
CA ALA A 455 6.17 2.96 4.86
C ALA A 455 6.93 3.44 3.60
N PHE A 456 6.96 4.76 3.37
CA PHE A 456 7.72 5.36 2.29
C PHE A 456 9.19 4.93 2.39
N PHE A 457 9.82 5.21 3.54
CA PHE A 457 11.23 4.92 3.79
C PHE A 457 11.56 3.44 3.65
N ALA A 458 10.73 2.54 4.19
CA ALA A 458 10.93 1.10 4.12
C ALA A 458 11.06 0.61 2.67
N VAL A 459 10.14 1.01 1.79
CA VAL A 459 10.12 0.53 0.40
C VAL A 459 11.13 1.28 -0.47
N THR A 460 11.32 2.59 -0.27
CA THR A 460 12.33 3.33 -1.05
C THR A 460 13.76 2.97 -0.67
N SER A 461 14.01 2.43 0.53
CA SER A 461 15.32 1.88 0.89
C SER A 461 15.69 0.66 0.04
N LEU A 462 14.73 -0.23 -0.24
CA LEU A 462 14.92 -1.36 -1.16
C LEU A 462 15.21 -0.88 -2.58
N ALA A 463 14.43 0.11 -3.04
CA ALA A 463 14.61 0.72 -4.35
C ALA A 463 15.99 1.43 -4.48
N ALA A 464 16.42 2.14 -3.44
CA ALA A 464 17.72 2.81 -3.42
C ALA A 464 18.88 1.81 -3.46
N ALA A 465 18.80 0.70 -2.72
CA ALA A 465 19.82 -0.35 -2.72
C ALA A 465 19.93 -1.10 -4.06
N LYS A 466 18.84 -1.14 -4.84
CA LYS A 466 18.84 -1.64 -6.22
C LYS A 466 19.24 -0.59 -7.27
N ASP A 467 19.62 0.60 -6.83
CA ASP A 467 20.04 1.74 -7.67
C ASP A 467 19.03 2.07 -8.79
N VAL A 468 17.73 1.97 -8.49
CA VAL A 468 16.69 2.26 -9.49
C VAL A 468 16.70 3.75 -9.89
N PRO A 469 16.14 4.14 -11.04
CA PRO A 469 16.01 5.55 -11.43
C PRO A 469 15.32 6.42 -10.35
N ASP A 470 15.80 7.65 -10.15
CA ASP A 470 15.35 8.54 -9.08
C ASP A 470 13.84 8.84 -9.15
N GLU A 471 13.31 8.98 -10.35
CA GLU A 471 11.88 9.20 -10.59
C GLU A 471 11.04 7.96 -10.22
N ILE A 472 11.50 6.75 -10.55
CA ILE A 472 10.85 5.50 -10.16
C ILE A 472 10.89 5.33 -8.63
N LEU A 473 12.02 5.63 -8.00
CA LEU A 473 12.14 5.60 -6.54
C LEU A 473 11.12 6.51 -5.88
N GLY A 474 11.05 7.77 -6.31
CA GLY A 474 10.12 8.75 -5.75
C GLY A 474 8.66 8.41 -6.05
N PHE A 475 8.38 7.82 -7.21
CA PHE A 475 7.06 7.34 -7.61
C PHE A 475 6.59 6.19 -6.72
N ILE A 476 7.40 5.13 -6.57
CA ILE A 476 7.09 4.00 -5.66
C ILE A 476 6.88 4.49 -4.23
N GLY A 477 7.74 5.41 -3.77
CA GLY A 477 7.61 6.00 -2.44
C GLY A 477 6.27 6.70 -2.24
N ASN A 478 5.86 7.59 -3.16
CA ASN A 478 4.58 8.29 -3.04
C ASN A 478 3.37 7.34 -3.19
N VAL A 479 3.45 6.29 -4.02
CA VAL A 479 2.43 5.24 -4.11
C VAL A 479 2.25 4.56 -2.75
N VAL A 480 3.35 4.14 -2.12
CA VAL A 480 3.33 3.46 -0.81
C VAL A 480 2.86 4.41 0.29
N GLY A 481 3.36 5.65 0.32
CA GLY A 481 2.93 6.67 1.26
C GLY A 481 1.43 7.00 1.13
N SER A 482 0.91 7.08 -0.09
CA SER A 482 -0.52 7.27 -0.35
C SER A 482 -1.38 6.11 0.15
N LEU A 483 -0.93 4.86 -0.02
CA LEU A 483 -1.64 3.70 0.54
C LEU A 483 -1.60 3.70 2.07
N ALA A 484 -0.47 4.09 2.66
CA ALA A 484 -0.30 4.11 4.11
C ALA A 484 -1.21 5.13 4.79
N VAL A 485 -1.43 6.31 4.19
CA VAL A 485 -2.29 7.33 4.80
C VAL A 485 -3.79 6.98 4.81
N GLU A 486 -4.20 5.93 4.08
CA GLU A 486 -5.57 5.41 4.09
C GLU A 486 -5.82 4.40 5.22
N ILE A 487 -4.77 4.02 5.95
CA ILE A 487 -4.81 3.03 7.03
C ILE A 487 -4.75 3.77 8.38
N VAL A 488 -5.52 3.29 9.38
CA VAL A 488 -5.44 3.84 10.74
C VAL A 488 -4.16 3.31 11.41
N GLY A 489 -3.27 4.22 11.81
CA GLY A 489 -1.99 3.89 12.41
C GLY A 489 -1.22 2.85 11.61
N ASN A 490 -0.58 1.90 12.30
CA ASN A 490 0.15 0.79 11.69
C ASN A 490 -0.68 -0.51 11.65
N LYS A 491 -2.02 -0.41 11.57
CA LYS A 491 -2.93 -1.56 11.60
C LYS A 491 -2.67 -2.59 10.52
N LYS A 492 -2.23 -2.15 9.34
CA LYS A 492 -1.84 -3.03 8.23
C LYS A 492 -0.59 -2.47 7.57
N SER A 493 0.40 -3.33 7.36
CA SER A 493 1.57 -3.01 6.55
C SER A 493 1.25 -3.05 5.05
N ILE A 494 1.84 -2.13 4.28
CA ILE A 494 1.72 -2.11 2.82
C ILE A 494 2.40 -3.33 2.21
N ASP A 495 1.67 -4.00 1.31
CA ASP A 495 2.09 -5.24 0.66
C ASP A 495 2.32 -5.05 -0.84
N LYS A 496 3.21 -5.89 -1.40
CA LYS A 496 3.60 -5.89 -2.81
C LYS A 496 2.40 -5.89 -3.77
N THR A 497 1.37 -6.66 -3.48
CA THR A 497 0.17 -6.76 -4.33
C THR A 497 -0.63 -5.46 -4.34
N SER A 498 -0.84 -4.84 -3.17
CA SER A 498 -1.54 -3.57 -3.03
C SER A 498 -0.81 -2.43 -3.74
N THR A 499 0.52 -2.39 -3.65
CA THR A 499 1.37 -1.44 -4.37
C THR A 499 1.22 -1.59 -5.88
N LYS A 500 1.38 -2.80 -6.43
CA LYS A 500 1.24 -3.04 -7.89
C LYS A 500 -0.16 -2.69 -8.41
N LYS A 501 -1.20 -3.04 -7.66
CA LYS A 501 -2.59 -2.67 -7.99
C LYS A 501 -2.79 -1.16 -8.02
N TYR A 502 -2.21 -0.44 -7.05
CA TYR A 502 -2.33 1.02 -7.01
C TYR A 502 -1.58 1.68 -8.17
N ILE A 503 -0.38 1.20 -8.50
CA ILE A 503 0.37 1.63 -9.69
C ILE A 503 -0.46 1.43 -10.97
N ALA A 504 -1.06 0.26 -11.16
CA ALA A 504 -1.92 -0.02 -12.31
C ALA A 504 -3.13 0.92 -12.39
N SER A 505 -3.64 1.38 -11.24
CA SER A 505 -4.73 2.35 -11.19
C SER A 505 -4.29 3.77 -11.60
N LEU A 506 -3.00 4.10 -11.51
CA LEU A 506 -2.45 5.42 -11.89
C LEU A 506 -2.05 5.51 -13.38
N MET A 507 -2.13 4.42 -14.14
CA MET A 507 -1.72 4.37 -15.55
C MET A 507 -2.69 4.97 -16.56
N ARG A 508 -3.96 5.21 -16.19
CA ARG A 508 -5.04 5.34 -17.18
C ARG A 508 -5.99 6.49 -16.89
#